data_AF-A0A1D7YGU8-F1
#
_entry.id   AF-A0A1D7YGU8-F1
#
_cell.length_a   1.000
_cell.length_b   1.000
_cell.length_c   1.000
_cell.angle_alpha   90.00
_cell.angle_beta   90.00
_cell.angle_gamma   90.00
#
_symmetry.space_group_name_H-M   'P 1'
#
loop_
_entity.id
_entity.type
_entity.pdbx_description
1 polymer ?
#
loop_
_entity_poly.entity_id
_entity_poly.type
_entity_poly.pdbx_seq_one_letter_code
_entity_poly.pdbx_strand_id
1 'polypeptide(L)'
;MVSDLTRHRAWYGTQGVFLGQVSAGTEELGCYERLAAVARALGCGPLVLNHGTQPHPAYAAPADLLVTFEGPWATYGRTPPRSRADPSGVPQAHLVYGVPAGADVAGAVRERGAAVHCAVPGAGAHLWGTLPIGLASAR
;
A
#
# COMPACT_ATOMS: atom_id res chain seq x y z
N MET A 1 7.76 10.26 14.29
CA MET A 1 7.99 9.51 13.03
C MET A 1 9.41 8.96 12.93
N VAL A 2 10.48 9.78 12.84
CA VAL A 2 11.87 9.24 12.80
C VAL A 2 12.21 8.44 14.07
N SER A 3 11.86 9.00 15.25
CA SER A 3 11.98 8.32 16.54
C SER A 3 11.23 6.99 16.59
N ASP A 4 10.08 6.91 15.93
CA ASP A 4 9.20 5.75 15.95
C ASP A 4 9.79 4.64 15.09
N LEU A 5 10.34 4.99 13.92
CA LEU A 5 11.00 4.05 13.02
C LEU A 5 12.20 3.37 13.69
N THR A 6 13.08 4.15 14.33
CA THR A 6 14.23 3.59 15.08
C THR A 6 13.77 2.68 16.23
N ARG A 7 12.74 3.11 16.97
CA ARG A 7 12.18 2.36 18.09
C ARG A 7 11.54 1.04 17.64
N HIS A 8 10.70 1.08 16.60
CA HIS A 8 10.04 -0.12 16.07
C HIS A 8 11.04 -1.15 15.57
N ARG A 9 12.10 -0.71 14.87
CA ARG A 9 13.18 -1.61 14.45
C ARG A 9 13.89 -2.24 15.66
N ALA A 10 14.22 -1.44 16.68
CA ALA A 10 14.88 -1.94 17.88
C ALA A 10 14.02 -2.94 18.66
N TRP A 11 12.71 -2.75 18.69
CA TRP A 11 11.79 -3.63 19.42
C TRP A 11 11.39 -4.90 18.66
N TYR A 12 11.13 -4.78 17.36
CA TYR A 12 10.50 -5.85 16.57
C TYR A 12 11.40 -6.43 15.47
N GLY A 13 12.60 -5.89 15.26
CA GLY A 13 13.51 -6.35 14.21
C GLY A 13 12.97 -6.15 12.79
N THR A 14 12.02 -5.21 12.60
CA THR A 14 11.36 -4.99 11.31
C THR A 14 12.37 -4.61 10.23
N GLN A 15 12.23 -5.24 9.07
CA GLN A 15 13.10 -5.00 7.92
C GLN A 15 12.50 -3.98 6.94
N GLY A 16 11.17 -3.84 6.86
CA GLY A 16 10.50 -2.86 6.01
C GLY A 16 9.78 -1.75 6.80
N VAL A 17 9.28 -0.76 6.07
CA VAL A 17 8.52 0.37 6.62
C VAL A 17 7.25 0.55 5.79
N PHE A 18 6.11 0.62 6.46
CA PHE A 18 4.83 0.97 5.84
C PHE A 18 4.34 2.28 6.47
N LEU A 19 4.27 3.34 5.67
CA LEU A 19 3.70 4.61 6.11
C LEU A 19 2.23 4.67 5.68
N GLY A 20 1.32 4.67 6.65
CA GLY A 20 -0.11 4.87 6.43
C GLY A 20 -0.47 6.36 6.38
N GLN A 21 -1.58 6.68 5.71
CA GLN A 21 -2.14 8.05 5.64
C GLN A 21 -1.16 9.07 5.03
N VAL A 22 -0.41 8.65 4.02
CA VAL A 22 0.55 9.52 3.31
C VAL A 22 -0.23 10.46 2.39
N SER A 23 0.07 11.76 2.43
CA SER A 23 -0.57 12.73 1.55
C SER A 23 -0.35 12.39 0.07
N ALA A 24 -1.35 12.61 -0.78
CA ALA A 24 -1.24 12.39 -2.23
C ALA A 24 -0.66 13.61 -2.99
N GLY A 25 -0.75 14.80 -2.40
CA GLY A 25 -0.27 16.07 -2.95
C GLY A 25 1.22 16.33 -2.68
N THR A 26 1.79 17.38 -3.27
CA THR A 26 3.23 17.67 -3.20
C THR A 26 3.65 18.43 -1.95
N GLU A 27 2.70 18.94 -1.16
CA GLU A 27 2.94 19.84 -0.03
C GLU A 27 3.83 19.20 1.04
N GLU A 28 3.70 17.89 1.24
CA GLU A 28 4.46 17.14 2.23
C GLU A 28 5.56 16.25 1.63
N LEU A 29 5.80 16.31 0.32
CA LEU A 29 6.74 15.42 -0.38
C LEU A 29 8.13 15.42 0.28
N GLY A 30 8.66 16.60 0.60
CA GLY A 30 9.96 16.72 1.26
C GLY A 30 10.00 16.10 2.67
N CYS A 31 8.87 15.97 3.35
CA CYS A 31 8.78 15.22 4.61
C CYS A 31 9.00 13.72 4.38
N TYR A 32 8.31 13.16 3.37
CA TYR A 32 8.41 11.75 3.04
C TYR A 32 9.77 11.37 2.43
N GLU A 33 10.40 12.26 1.67
CA GLU A 33 11.79 12.09 1.20
C GLU A 33 12.78 11.99 2.36
N ARG A 34 12.63 12.83 3.40
CA ARG A 34 13.47 12.74 4.61
C ARG A 34 13.25 11.43 5.36
N LEU A 35 12.00 10.99 5.48
CA LEU A 35 11.69 9.70 6.11
C LEU A 35 12.27 8.52 5.32
N ALA A 36 12.22 8.58 3.99
CA ALA A 36 12.84 7.59 3.12
C ALA A 36 14.36 7.54 3.31
N ALA A 37 15.02 8.69 3.35
CA ALA A 37 16.46 8.76 3.60
C ALA A 37 16.85 8.14 4.95
N VAL A 38 16.08 8.44 6.01
CA VAL A 38 16.31 7.85 7.35
C VAL A 38 16.06 6.34 7.35
N ALA A 39 14.99 5.86 6.72
CA ALA A 39 14.69 4.43 6.62
C ALA A 39 15.84 3.68 5.93
N ARG A 40 16.33 4.22 4.80
CA ARG A 40 17.46 3.62 4.07
C ARG A 40 18.75 3.66 4.89
N ALA A 41 19.05 4.76 5.58
CA ALA A 41 20.23 4.86 6.46
C ALA A 41 20.22 3.84 7.60
N LEU A 42 19.04 3.42 8.05
CA LEU A 42 18.87 2.38 9.07
C LEU A 42 18.84 0.96 8.51
N GLY A 43 19.03 0.80 7.19
CA GLY A 43 18.97 -0.49 6.52
C GLY A 43 17.57 -1.10 6.52
N CYS A 44 16.53 -0.27 6.51
CA CYS A 44 15.16 -0.71 6.29
C CYS A 44 14.81 -0.66 4.79
N GLY A 45 14.23 -1.74 4.29
CA GLY A 45 13.62 -1.89 2.98
C GLY A 45 12.76 -3.16 2.92
N PRO A 46 11.58 -3.15 2.27
CA PRO A 46 11.05 -2.08 1.42
C PRO A 46 10.36 -0.93 2.19
N LEU A 47 10.32 0.27 1.60
CA LEU A 47 9.51 1.41 2.02
C LEU A 47 8.23 1.49 1.18
N VAL A 48 7.10 1.28 1.84
CA VAL A 48 5.76 1.37 1.26
C VAL A 48 5.11 2.68 1.69
N LEU A 49 4.64 3.48 0.72
CA LEU A 49 3.85 4.67 0.99
C LEU A 49 2.39 4.37 0.67
N ASN A 50 1.54 4.45 1.69
CA ASN A 50 0.11 4.26 1.51
C ASN A 50 -0.64 5.58 1.45
N HIS A 51 -0.97 5.97 0.21
CA HIS A 51 -1.79 7.13 -0.11
C HIS A 51 -3.28 6.80 -0.14
N GLY A 52 -3.63 5.52 -0.39
CA GLY A 52 -5.01 5.06 -0.60
C GLY A 52 -5.66 5.55 -1.91
N THR A 53 -4.96 6.37 -2.69
CA THR A 53 -5.38 6.94 -3.97
C THR A 53 -4.15 7.24 -4.83
N GLN A 54 -4.34 7.56 -6.11
CA GLN A 54 -3.23 7.92 -7.01
C GLN A 54 -2.54 9.21 -6.53
N PRO A 55 -1.25 9.17 -6.16
CA PRO A 55 -0.51 10.34 -5.70
C PRO A 55 0.13 11.10 -6.86
N HIS A 56 0.73 12.24 -6.54
CA HIS A 56 1.62 12.94 -7.46
C HIS A 56 2.80 12.01 -7.88
N PRO A 57 3.21 11.97 -9.16
CA PRO A 57 4.24 11.03 -9.64
C PRO A 57 5.61 11.13 -8.94
N ALA A 58 5.93 12.29 -8.35
CA ALA A 58 7.18 12.50 -7.63
C ALA A 58 7.35 11.57 -6.41
N TYR A 59 6.27 11.00 -5.88
CA TYR A 59 6.32 10.01 -4.80
C TYR A 59 6.97 8.67 -5.20
N ALA A 60 7.17 8.44 -6.48
CA ALA A 60 7.90 7.26 -6.95
C ALA A 60 9.38 7.29 -6.55
N ALA A 61 10.02 8.47 -6.54
CA ALA A 61 11.44 8.55 -6.19
C ALA A 61 11.76 8.06 -4.75
N PRO A 62 10.99 8.43 -3.70
CA PRO A 62 11.26 7.95 -2.35
C PRO A 62 10.74 6.53 -2.05
N ALA A 63 9.86 5.94 -2.87
CA ALA A 63 9.14 4.71 -2.53
C ALA A 63 9.67 3.45 -3.25
N ASP A 64 9.57 2.30 -2.58
CA ASP A 64 9.77 0.99 -3.22
C ASP A 64 8.42 0.36 -3.66
N LEU A 65 7.30 0.80 -3.09
CA LEU A 65 5.93 0.40 -3.42
C LEU A 65 4.95 1.52 -3.06
N LEU A 66 4.00 1.82 -3.96
CA LEU A 66 2.94 2.80 -3.71
C LEU A 66 1.59 2.10 -3.56
N VAL A 67 0.88 2.33 -2.45
CA VAL A 67 -0.54 1.94 -2.37
C VAL A 67 -1.38 3.07 -2.95
N THR A 68 -1.99 2.81 -4.09
CA THR A 68 -2.73 3.81 -4.89
C THR A 68 -4.23 3.54 -4.97
N PHE A 69 -4.68 2.52 -4.23
CA PHE A 69 -6.07 2.32 -3.89
C PHE A 69 -6.16 1.70 -2.50
N GLU A 70 -6.94 2.32 -1.61
CA GLU A 70 -7.43 1.71 -0.38
C GLU A 70 -8.93 1.98 -0.23
N GLY A 71 -9.76 0.93 -0.32
CA GLY A 71 -11.20 1.16 -0.36
C GLY A 71 -12.07 -0.10 -0.42
N PRO A 72 -13.40 0.06 -0.43
CA PRO A 72 -14.32 -1.07 -0.48
C PRO A 72 -14.37 -1.68 -1.88
N TRP A 73 -14.61 -2.99 -1.95
CA TRP A 73 -14.80 -3.76 -3.19
C TRP A 73 -15.81 -3.10 -4.13
N ALA A 74 -16.93 -2.60 -3.58
CA ALA A 74 -17.97 -1.92 -4.36
C ALA A 74 -17.44 -0.69 -5.12
N THR A 75 -16.53 0.08 -4.52
CA THR A 75 -15.88 1.22 -5.18
C THR A 75 -14.79 0.75 -6.13
N TYR A 76 -14.02 -0.26 -5.73
CA TYR A 76 -12.93 -0.82 -6.53
C TYR A 76 -13.41 -1.32 -7.91
N GLY A 77 -14.55 -2.03 -7.94
CA GLY A 77 -15.16 -2.52 -9.18
C GLY A 77 -15.57 -1.40 -10.15
N ARG A 78 -15.78 -0.17 -9.66
CA ARG A 78 -16.09 1.01 -10.48
C ARG A 78 -14.86 1.79 -10.92
N THR A 79 -13.69 1.53 -10.33
CA THR A 79 -12.43 2.13 -10.77
C THR A 79 -12.11 1.63 -12.19
N PRO A 80 -11.80 2.52 -13.15
CA PRO A 80 -11.50 2.13 -14.53
C PRO A 80 -10.31 1.17 -14.62
N PRO A 81 -10.29 0.27 -15.62
CA PRO A 81 -9.09 -0.50 -15.93
C PRO A 81 -7.96 0.44 -16.36
N ARG A 82 -6.73 0.01 -16.14
CA ARG A 82 -5.54 0.78 -16.49
C ARG A 82 -4.89 0.13 -17.71
N SER A 83 -5.11 0.73 -18.88
CA SER A 83 -4.60 0.21 -20.15
C SER A 83 -3.09 0.37 -20.34
N ARG A 84 -2.43 1.18 -19.51
CA ARG A 84 -1.00 1.47 -19.59
C ARG A 84 -0.33 1.33 -18.22
N ALA A 85 0.87 0.73 -18.23
CA ALA A 85 1.73 0.68 -17.05
C ALA A 85 1.98 2.09 -16.48
N ASP A 86 2.20 2.16 -15.17
CA ASP A 86 2.52 3.42 -14.51
C ASP A 86 3.87 3.96 -15.02
N PRO A 87 3.93 5.21 -15.52
CA PRO A 87 5.14 5.75 -16.12
C PRO A 87 6.27 5.98 -15.09
N SER A 88 5.96 5.96 -13.79
CA SER A 88 6.96 6.13 -12.73
C SER A 88 7.85 4.91 -12.52
N GLY A 89 7.47 3.73 -13.03
CA GLY A 89 8.22 2.48 -12.89
C GLY A 89 8.18 1.86 -11.49
N VAL A 90 7.57 2.51 -10.51
CA VAL A 90 7.41 1.96 -9.15
C VAL A 90 6.17 1.06 -9.11
N PRO A 91 6.28 -0.16 -8.57
CA PRO A 91 5.14 -1.06 -8.47
C PRO A 91 4.03 -0.44 -7.64
N GLN A 92 2.80 -0.79 -8.00
CA GLN A 92 1.58 -0.29 -7.39
C GLN A 92 0.93 -1.40 -6.57
N ALA A 93 0.33 -1.04 -5.44
CA ALA A 93 -0.42 -1.92 -4.56
C ALA A 93 -1.86 -1.46 -4.39
N HIS A 94 -2.80 -2.40 -4.37
CA HIS A 94 -4.21 -2.12 -4.04
C HIS A 94 -4.64 -2.87 -2.77
N LEU A 95 -5.24 -2.13 -1.85
CA LEU A 95 -5.81 -2.61 -0.59
C LEU A 95 -7.34 -2.56 -0.69
N VAL A 96 -8.00 -3.73 -0.67
CA VAL A 96 -9.44 -3.83 -0.91
C VAL A 96 -10.15 -4.54 0.24
N TYR A 97 -11.16 -3.91 0.82
CA TYR A 97 -11.94 -4.49 1.91
C TYR A 97 -13.42 -4.70 1.54
N GLY A 98 -14.16 -5.44 2.35
CA GLY A 98 -15.54 -5.82 2.08
C GLY A 98 -15.69 -6.70 0.84
N VAL A 99 -14.70 -7.56 0.58
CA VAL A 99 -14.64 -8.41 -0.62
C VAL A 99 -15.61 -9.60 -0.46
N PRO A 100 -16.56 -9.80 -1.38
CA PRO A 100 -17.46 -10.95 -1.36
C PRO A 100 -16.71 -12.28 -1.52
N ALA A 101 -17.23 -13.35 -0.90
CA ALA A 101 -16.72 -14.69 -1.12
C ALA A 101 -16.81 -15.07 -2.61
N GLY A 102 -15.73 -15.63 -3.16
CA GLY A 102 -15.66 -16.04 -4.56
C GLY A 102 -15.41 -14.93 -5.58
N ALA A 103 -15.20 -13.68 -5.14
CA ALA A 103 -14.82 -12.60 -6.06
C ALA A 103 -13.45 -12.85 -6.70
N ASP A 104 -13.32 -12.59 -8.02
CA ASP A 104 -12.04 -12.62 -8.73
C ASP A 104 -11.22 -11.35 -8.46
N VAL A 105 -10.61 -11.29 -7.29
CA VAL A 105 -9.76 -10.17 -6.88
C VAL A 105 -8.53 -10.05 -7.77
N ALA A 106 -7.86 -11.17 -8.08
CA ALA A 106 -6.63 -11.17 -8.84
C ALA A 106 -6.85 -10.66 -10.27
N GLY A 107 -7.95 -11.07 -10.91
CA GLY A 107 -8.39 -10.54 -12.20
C GLY A 107 -8.61 -9.03 -12.14
N ALA A 108 -9.41 -8.56 -11.18
CA ALA A 108 -9.72 -7.13 -11.02
C ALA A 108 -8.47 -6.28 -10.73
N VAL A 109 -7.49 -6.81 -9.98
CA VAL A 109 -6.18 -6.18 -9.72
C VAL A 109 -5.34 -6.08 -10.98
N ARG A 110 -5.25 -7.16 -11.75
CA ARG A 110 -4.50 -7.20 -13.01
C ARG A 110 -5.05 -6.21 -14.03
N GLU A 111 -6.38 -6.11 -14.15
CA GLU A 111 -7.03 -5.13 -15.04
C GLU A 111 -6.71 -3.67 -14.68
N ARG A 112 -6.39 -3.39 -13.42
CA ARG A 112 -6.04 -2.05 -12.91
C ARG A 112 -4.53 -1.83 -12.81
N GLY A 113 -3.72 -2.82 -13.21
CA GLY A 113 -2.27 -2.69 -13.35
C GLY A 113 -1.49 -2.66 -12.03
N ALA A 114 -2.06 -3.12 -10.92
CA ALA A 114 -1.31 -3.25 -9.66
C ALA A 114 -0.54 -4.57 -9.62
N ALA A 115 0.70 -4.50 -9.11
CA ALA A 115 1.60 -5.63 -8.98
C ALA A 115 1.35 -6.42 -7.68
N VAL A 116 0.90 -5.72 -6.63
CA VAL A 116 0.65 -6.27 -5.30
C VAL A 116 -0.79 -5.98 -4.91
N HIS A 117 -1.42 -6.88 -4.16
CA HIS A 117 -2.72 -6.59 -3.56
C HIS A 117 -2.88 -7.29 -2.22
N CYS A 118 -3.72 -6.71 -1.37
CA CYS A 118 -4.27 -7.37 -0.20
C CYS A 118 -5.78 -7.13 -0.22
N ALA A 119 -6.53 -8.21 -0.16
CA ALA A 119 -7.99 -8.20 -0.22
C ALA A 119 -8.54 -8.92 1.00
N VAL A 120 -9.51 -8.33 1.70
CA VAL A 120 -10.10 -8.90 2.92
C VAL A 120 -11.63 -8.90 2.86
N PRO A 121 -12.30 -9.90 3.46
CA PRO A 121 -13.75 -9.89 3.58
C PRO A 121 -14.24 -8.88 4.63
N GLY A 122 -13.39 -8.49 5.57
CA GLY A 122 -13.73 -7.57 6.67
C GLY A 122 -14.36 -6.27 6.19
N ALA A 123 -15.38 -5.82 6.94
CA ALA A 123 -16.14 -4.60 6.70
C ALA A 123 -16.42 -3.88 8.05
N GLY A 124 -16.83 -2.61 7.99
CA GLY A 124 -17.13 -1.84 9.20
C GLY A 124 -15.87 -1.44 10.01
N ALA A 125 -15.93 -1.56 11.34
CA ALA A 125 -14.90 -1.03 12.24
C ALA A 125 -13.55 -1.79 12.23
N HIS A 126 -13.53 -3.02 11.73
CA HIS A 126 -12.35 -3.90 11.77
C HIS A 126 -12.02 -4.50 10.40
N LEU A 127 -11.91 -3.63 9.38
CA LEU A 127 -11.67 -3.98 7.98
C LEU A 127 -10.54 -5.01 7.82
N TRP A 128 -9.40 -4.75 8.47
CA TRP A 128 -8.17 -5.53 8.35
C TRP A 128 -8.01 -6.60 9.45
N GLY A 129 -9.06 -6.85 10.26
CA GLY A 129 -9.03 -7.82 11.37
C GLY A 129 -9.25 -9.28 10.95
N THR A 130 -9.51 -9.53 9.66
CA THR A 130 -9.69 -10.86 9.08
C THR A 130 -8.51 -11.22 8.18
N LEU A 131 -8.25 -12.52 8.02
CA LEU A 131 -7.24 -12.96 7.06
C LEU A 131 -7.56 -12.48 5.62
N PRO A 132 -6.53 -12.14 4.83
CA PRO A 132 -6.70 -11.89 3.42
C PRO A 132 -7.34 -13.06 2.67
N ILE A 133 -8.13 -12.75 1.65
CA ILE A 133 -8.68 -13.71 0.69
C ILE A 133 -7.54 -14.54 0.10
N GLY A 134 -7.71 -15.86 0.09
CA GLY A 134 -6.70 -16.80 -0.41
C GLY A 134 -5.64 -17.21 0.62
N LEU A 135 -5.64 -16.64 1.83
CA LEU A 135 -4.82 -17.10 2.95
C LEU A 135 -5.68 -17.87 3.96
N ALA A 136 -5.11 -18.95 4.50
CA ALA A 136 -5.68 -19.71 5.60
C ALA A 136 -4.84 -19.50 6.86
N SER A 137 -5.44 -19.62 8.05
CA SER A 137 -4.71 -19.60 9.31
C SER A 137 -3.64 -20.68 9.30
N ALA A 138 -2.42 -20.33 9.73
CA ALA A 138 -1.42 -21.34 10.03
C ALA A 138 -1.98 -22.26 11.12
N ARG A 139 -1.89 -23.57 10.89
CA ARG A 139 -2.30 -24.60 11.86
C ARG A 139 -1.28 -24.75 12.96
#